data_AF-A0A809ZQL2-F1
#
_entry.id   AF-A0A809ZQL2-F1
#
_cell.length_a   1.000
_cell.length_b   1.000
_cell.length_c   1.000
_cell.angle_alpha   90.00
_cell.angle_beta   90.00
_cell.angle_gamma   90.00
#
_symmetry.space_group_name_H-M   'P 1'
#
loop_
_entity.id
_entity.type
_entity.pdbx_description
1 polymer ?
#
loop_
_entity_poly.entity_id
_entity_poly.type
_entity_poly.pdbx_seq_one_letter_code
_entity_poly.pdbx_strand_id
1 'polypeptide(L)' 'MLDFGSRASLRMLASRWGDRITYVADDAKDRLGLSAALVRPDGFVAWACDGTPDDEEVAQAASRWFGQSMEAQAFP' A
#
# COMPACT_ATOMS: atom_id res chain seq x y z
N MET A 1 3.09 3.36 2.24
CA MET A 1 2.15 3.33 1.12
C MET A 1 1.86 4.76 0.69
N LEU A 2 2.17 5.06 -0.56
CA LEU A 2 1.98 6.35 -1.20
C LEU A 2 0.73 6.28 -2.07
N ASP A 3 -0.17 7.22 -1.89
CA ASP A 3 -1.39 7.34 -2.68
C ASP A 3 -1.52 8.75 -3.24
N PHE A 4 -1.35 8.85 -4.57
CA PHE A 4 -1.41 10.12 -5.29
C PHE A 4 -2.84 10.51 -5.69
N GLY A 5 -3.84 9.69 -5.31
CA GLY A 5 -5.26 9.92 -5.57
C GLY A 5 -6.12 10.07 -4.32
N SER A 6 -5.52 10.00 -3.11
CA SER A 6 -6.24 10.09 -1.81
C SER A 6 -7.45 9.14 -1.70
N ARG A 7 -7.28 7.88 -2.13
CA ARG A 7 -8.32 6.85 -2.17
C ARG A 7 -8.56 6.24 -0.79
N ALA A 8 -9.83 6.22 -0.38
CA ALA A 8 -10.23 5.63 0.89
C ALA A 8 -9.94 4.12 0.99
N SER A 9 -10.04 3.38 -0.12
CA SER A 9 -9.76 1.94 -0.15
C SER A 9 -8.32 1.63 0.23
N LEU A 10 -7.37 2.37 -0.34
CA LEU A 10 -5.95 2.26 -0.05
C LEU A 10 -5.64 2.60 1.42
N ARG A 11 -6.25 3.65 1.97
CA ARG A 11 -6.11 3.98 3.39
C ARG A 11 -6.61 2.86 4.30
N MET A 12 -7.79 2.29 3.99
CA MET A 12 -8.33 1.15 4.74
C MET A 12 -7.42 -0.07 4.63
N LEU A 13 -6.91 -0.35 3.43
CA LEU A 13 -6.04 -1.49 3.21
C LEU A 13 -4.74 -1.38 4.00
N ALA A 14 -4.06 -0.23 3.96
CA ALA A 14 -2.85 0.02 4.74
C ALA A 14 -3.10 -0.14 6.25
N SER A 15 -4.28 0.28 6.74
CA SER A 15 -4.64 0.15 8.15
C SER A 15 -4.66 -1.29 8.66
N ARG A 16 -4.87 -2.28 7.78
CA ARG A 16 -4.84 -3.72 8.14
C ARG A 16 -3.45 -4.21 8.56
N TRP A 17 -2.39 -3.48 8.21
CA TRP A 17 -1.02 -3.78 8.63
C TRP A 17 -0.56 -2.97 9.84
N GLY A 18 -1.44 -2.12 10.40
CA GLY A 18 -1.16 -1.30 11.58
C GLY A 18 0.08 -0.44 11.37
N ASP A 19 1.00 -0.46 12.34
CA ASP A 19 2.22 0.35 12.32
C ASP A 19 3.27 -0.12 11.30
N ARG A 20 3.07 -1.28 10.64
CA ARG A 20 4.02 -1.80 9.64
C ARG A 20 3.94 -1.07 8.30
N ILE A 21 2.80 -0.45 7.99
CA ILE A 21 2.61 0.29 6.74
C ILE A 21 2.05 1.68 7.06
N THR A 22 2.89 2.71 6.91
CA THR A 22 2.43 4.11 6.98
C THR A 22 1.70 4.49 5.70
N TYR A 23 0.49 5.04 5.81
CA TYR A 23 -0.24 5.63 4.69
C TYR A 23 0.07 7.11 4.54
N VAL A 24 0.44 7.54 3.32
CA VAL A 24 0.67 8.93 2.96
C VAL A 24 -0.15 9.23 1.70
N ALA A 25 -1.11 10.14 1.83
CA ALA A 25 -1.88 10.67 0.72
C ALA A 25 -1.37 12.07 0.42
N ASP A 26 -0.60 12.19 -0.66
CA ASP A 26 -0.14 13.47 -1.17
C ASP A 26 0.15 13.30 -2.66
N ASP A 27 0.09 14.40 -3.41
CA ASP A 27 0.48 14.36 -4.81
C ASP A 27 2.00 14.44 -4.95
N ALA A 28 2.56 13.69 -5.91
CA ALA A 28 3.98 13.76 -6.19
C ALA A 28 4.26 14.87 -7.21
N LYS A 29 5.37 15.59 -7.03
CA LYS A 29 5.85 16.59 -8.02
C LYS A 29 6.04 15.98 -9.41
N ASP A 30 6.54 14.75 -9.44
CA ASP A 30 6.58 13.89 -10.62
C ASP A 30 6.08 12.51 -10.21
N ARG A 31 4.93 12.12 -10.78
CA ARG A 31 4.25 10.86 -10.47
C ARG A 31 4.79 9.71 -11.32
N LEU A 32 5.54 9.99 -12.39
CA LEU A 32 5.97 8.98 -13.37
C LEU A 32 4.80 8.17 -13.97
N GLY A 33 3.60 8.76 -14.01
CA GLY A 33 2.37 8.07 -14.43
C GLY A 33 1.73 7.18 -13.36
N LEU A 34 2.28 7.11 -12.14
CA LEU A 34 1.74 6.30 -11.05
C LEU A 34 0.55 6.97 -10.36
N SER A 35 -0.36 6.12 -9.88
CA SER A 35 -1.50 6.47 -9.05
C SER A 35 -1.30 6.07 -7.58
N ALA A 36 -0.51 5.02 -7.31
CA ALA A 36 -0.14 4.57 -5.98
C ALA A 36 1.14 3.72 -6.00
N ALA A 37 1.83 3.67 -4.86
CA ALA A 37 3.01 2.81 -4.68
C ALA A 37 3.16 2.31 -3.23
N LEU A 38 3.61 1.07 -3.07
CA LEU A 38 4.02 0.51 -1.79
C LEU A 38 5.55 0.52 -1.73
N VAL A 39 6.10 1.35 -0.84
CA VAL A 39 7.55 1.48 -0.64
C VAL A 39 7.94 0.80 0.67
N ARG A 40 9.01 0.02 0.62
CA ARG A 40 9.61 -0.67 1.77
C ARG A 40 10.49 0.29 2.58
N PRO A 41 10.82 -0.05 3.84
CA PRO A 41 11.69 0.79 4.67
C PRO A 41 13.10 1.00 4.10
N ASP A 42 13.56 0.13 3.20
CA ASP A 42 14.83 0.25 2.48
C ASP A 42 14.75 1.18 1.24
N GLY A 43 13.59 1.79 0.98
CA GLY A 43 13.37 2.70 -0.13
C GLY A 43 12.99 2.01 -1.45
N PHE A 44 12.93 0.68 -1.50
CA PHE A 44 12.54 -0.05 -2.71
C PHE A 44 11.02 -0.14 -2.87
N VAL A 45 10.56 -0.06 -4.11
CA VAL A 45 9.15 -0.24 -4.46
C VAL A 45 8.80 -1.73 -4.45
N ALA A 46 7.92 -2.12 -3.54
CA ALA A 46 7.37 -3.47 -3.44
C ALA A 46 6.21 -3.71 -4.41
N TRP A 47 5.49 -2.64 -4.77
CA TRP A 47 4.36 -2.65 -5.70
C TRP A 47 4.06 -1.23 -6.18
N ALA A 48 3.56 -1.08 -7.41
CA ALA A 48 3.16 0.20 -7.99
C ALA A 48 2.00 0.02 -8.96
N CYS A 49 1.14 1.03 -9.08
CA CYS A 49 0.01 1.06 -9.99
C CYS A 49 -0.05 2.41 -10.70
N ASP A 50 -0.38 2.41 -11.99
CA ASP A 50 -0.60 3.57 -12.86
C ASP A 50 -2.07 4.01 -12.93
N GLY A 51 -3.01 3.05 -12.80
CA GLY A 51 -4.45 3.25 -12.94
C GLY A 51 -5.25 3.13 -11.65
N THR A 52 -6.33 2.36 -11.69
CA THR A 52 -7.11 2.03 -10.50
C THR A 52 -6.44 0.87 -9.78
N PRO A 53 -5.96 1.07 -8.53
CA PRO A 53 -5.31 0.01 -7.79
C PRO A 53 -6.29 -1.10 -7.42
N ASP A 54 -5.88 -2.35 -7.63
CA ASP A 54 -6.60 -3.53 -7.18
C ASP A 54 -6.24 -3.82 -5.71
N ASP A 55 -7.26 -3.83 -4.85
CA ASP A 55 -7.10 -4.08 -3.41
C ASP A 55 -6.51 -5.48 -3.13
N GLU A 56 -6.79 -6.49 -3.95
CA GLU A 56 -6.22 -7.84 -3.78
C GLU A 56 -4.74 -7.88 -4.14
N GLU A 57 -4.35 -7.22 -5.24
CA GLU A 57 -2.96 -7.19 -5.70
C GLU A 57 -2.05 -6.50 -4.68
N VAL A 58 -2.48 -5.32 -4.20
CA VAL A 58 -1.72 -4.58 -3.18
C VAL A 58 -1.71 -5.33 -1.85
N ALA A 59 -2.80 -6.02 -1.48
CA ALA A 59 -2.83 -6.88 -0.28
C ALA A 59 -1.87 -8.06 -0.39
N GLN A 60 -1.75 -8.68 -1.57
CA GLN A 60 -0.82 -9.79 -1.79
C GLN A 60 0.64 -9.29 -1.74
N ALA A 61 0.94 -8.15 -2.36
CA ALA A 61 2.25 -7.51 -2.28
C ALA A 61 2.59 -7.13 -0.83
N ALA A 62 1.65 -6.52 -0.11
CA ALA A 62 1.80 -6.20 1.30
C ALA A 62 2.03 -7.46 2.15
N SER A 63 1.30 -8.54 1.89
CA SER A 63 1.47 -9.82 2.58
C SER A 63 2.85 -10.45 2.35
N ARG A 64 3.36 -10.35 1.12
CA ARG A 64 4.67 -10.89 0.74
C ARG A 64 5.82 -10.16 1.42
N TRP A 65 5.74 -8.84 1.57
CA TRP A 65 6.85 -8.02 2.06
C TRP A 65 6.75 -7.63 3.53
N PHE A 66 5.53 -7.47 4.05
CA PHE A 66 5.27 -7.05 5.43
C PHE A 66 4.66 -8.17 6.29
N GLY A 67 4.42 -9.36 5.72
CA GLY A 67 3.75 -10.49 6.37
C GLY A 67 2.23 -10.36 6.33
N GLN A 68 1.51 -11.36 6.84
CA GLN A 68 0.03 -11.37 6.86
C GLN A 68 -0.52 -10.11 7.55
N SER A 69 -1.69 -9.64 7.11
CA SER A 69 -2.38 -8.53 7.77
C SER A 69 -2.73 -8.89 9.22
N MET A 70 -2.94 -7.90 10.09
CA MET A 70 -3.35 -8.16 11.48
C MET A 70 -4.76 -8.76 11.55
N GLU A 71 -5.63 -8.45 10.57
CA GLU A 71 -6.93 -9.11 10.39
C GLU A 71 -6.77 -10.60 10.03
N ALA A 72 -5.81 -10.96 9.17
CA ALA A 72 -5.55 -12.36 8.81
C ALA A 72 -4.78 -13.15 9.89
N GLN A 73 -4.09 -12.44 10.80
CA GLN A 73 -3.42 -13.03 11.96
C GLN A 73 -4.37 -13.24 13.15
N ALA A 74 -5.59 -12.69 13.11
CA ALA A 74 -6.58 -12.90 14.15
C ALA A 74 -7.21 -14.31 14.02
N PHE A 75 -6.71 -15.21 14.86
CA PHE A 75 -7.13 -16.61 15.14
C PHE A 75 -6.45 -17.74 14.33
N PRO A 76 -5.60 -18.58 14.99
CA PRO A 76 -5.54 -20.02 14.72
C PRO A 76 -6.76 -20.77 15.29
#